data_AF-A0A925WE22-F1
#
_entry.id   AF-A0A925WE22-F1
#
_cell.length_a   1.000
_cell.length_b   1.000
_cell.length_c   1.000
_cell.angle_alpha   90.00
_cell.angle_beta   90.00
_cell.angle_gamma   90.00
#
_symmetry.space_group_name_H-M   'P 1'
#
loop_
_entity.id
_entity.type
_entity.pdbx_description
1 polymer ?
#
loop_
_entity_poly.entity_id
_entity_poly.type
_entity_poly.pdbx_seq_one_letter_code
_entity_poly.pdbx_strand_id
1 'polypeptide(L)'
;MPLVVIGLSHRSSPVALRERFAFAEARIPATLQLMRDERIVDEAVILSTCNRVEIYAVTALEPNAAFAELKHFLVTCHDYRDPLTDEIYTLGEPHSVQHLFKVACGLDSMVLGETEILGQLKKAYDLALQHKHTGGRLNKAFQRAFNVAKQIRTETSIQRGSISVASVAVELAEKIFEKLNDRHVMVIGAGDTSEKTARALLSRGA
;
A
#
# COMPACT_ATOMS: atom_id res chain seq x y z
N MET A 1 -20.33 1.38 -13.53
CA MET A 1 -18.86 1.48 -13.38
C MET A 1 -18.46 0.90 -12.02
N PRO A 2 -18.13 -0.40 -11.94
CA PRO A 2 -17.70 -1.03 -10.69
C PRO A 2 -16.33 -0.50 -10.22
N LEU A 3 -16.07 -0.58 -8.91
CA LEU A 3 -14.72 -0.43 -8.36
C LEU A 3 -13.95 -1.75 -8.51
N VAL A 4 -12.78 -1.69 -9.13
CA VAL A 4 -11.85 -2.82 -9.23
C VAL A 4 -10.52 -2.47 -8.57
N VAL A 5 -9.83 -3.50 -8.08
CA VAL A 5 -8.46 -3.39 -7.56
C VAL A 5 -7.59 -4.40 -8.29
N ILE A 6 -6.42 -3.96 -8.72
CA ILE A 6 -5.34 -4.81 -9.19
C ILE A 6 -4.08 -4.47 -8.40
N GLY A 7 -3.27 -5.46 -8.05
CA GLY A 7 -2.03 -5.15 -7.36
C GLY A 7 -1.15 -6.33 -7.03
N LEU A 8 -0.01 -5.99 -6.44
CA LEU A 8 0.94 -6.90 -5.84
C LEU A 8 1.04 -6.57 -4.35
N SER A 9 1.18 -7.57 -3.50
CA SER A 9 1.37 -7.37 -2.07
C SER A 9 2.40 -8.32 -1.51
N HIS A 10 2.89 -8.05 -0.30
CA HIS A 10 3.76 -8.96 0.45
C HIS A 10 3.19 -10.38 0.64
N ARG A 11 1.87 -10.58 0.46
CA ARG A 11 1.22 -11.90 0.50
C ARG A 11 1.28 -12.63 -0.84
N SER A 12 1.19 -11.91 -1.95
CA SER A 12 1.08 -12.50 -3.29
C SER A 12 2.41 -12.52 -4.05
N SER A 13 3.38 -11.69 -3.65
CA SER A 13 4.57 -11.46 -4.46
C SER A 13 5.85 -11.23 -3.64
N PRO A 14 7.00 -11.74 -4.09
CA PRO A 14 8.29 -11.46 -3.47
C PRO A 14 8.67 -9.98 -3.60
N VAL A 15 9.54 -9.51 -2.71
CA VAL A 15 9.98 -8.09 -2.68
C VAL A 15 10.62 -7.66 -4.00
N ALA A 16 11.48 -8.51 -4.59
CA ALA A 16 12.18 -8.21 -5.84
C ALA A 16 11.22 -7.96 -7.01
N LEU A 17 10.05 -8.61 -7.02
CA LEU A 17 9.03 -8.36 -8.03
C LEU A 17 8.30 -7.05 -7.74
N ARG A 18 7.91 -6.81 -6.48
CA ARG A 18 7.19 -5.58 -6.09
C ARG A 18 8.00 -4.32 -6.35
N GLU A 19 9.32 -4.36 -6.15
CA GLU A 19 10.21 -3.24 -6.47
C GLU A 19 10.21 -2.88 -7.97
N ARG A 20 10.07 -3.87 -8.86
CA ARG A 20 9.97 -3.63 -10.31
C ARG A 20 8.65 -2.97 -10.74
N PHE A 21 7.60 -3.13 -9.94
CA PHE A 21 6.28 -2.52 -10.17
C PHE A 21 6.06 -1.25 -9.34
N ALA A 22 7.04 -0.81 -8.55
CA ALA A 22 6.89 0.34 -7.68
C ALA A 22 6.82 1.65 -8.50
N PHE A 23 5.79 2.46 -8.22
CA PHE A 23 5.69 3.80 -8.77
C PHE A 23 6.44 4.80 -7.89
N ALA A 24 7.32 5.59 -8.53
CA ALA A 24 7.84 6.81 -7.92
C ALA A 24 6.72 7.85 -7.80
N GLU A 25 6.59 8.50 -6.64
CA GLU A 25 5.50 9.44 -6.34
C GLU A 25 5.36 10.55 -7.40
N ALA A 26 6.47 11.09 -7.89
CA ALA A 26 6.49 12.11 -8.94
C ALA A 26 5.93 11.64 -10.30
N ARG A 27 5.91 10.34 -10.58
CA ARG A 27 5.38 9.76 -11.83
C ARG A 27 3.88 9.46 -11.73
N ILE A 28 3.33 9.30 -10.53
CA ILE A 28 1.94 8.86 -10.32
C ILE A 28 0.92 9.73 -11.06
N PRO A 29 0.98 11.09 -11.01
CA PRO A 29 0.01 11.92 -11.72
C PRO A 29 0.03 11.71 -13.24
N ALA A 30 1.22 11.62 -13.84
CA ALA A 30 1.35 11.38 -15.28
C ALA A 30 0.85 9.99 -15.67
N THR A 31 1.10 8.96 -14.84
CA THR A 31 0.58 7.60 -15.05
C THR A 31 -0.95 7.59 -15.00
N LEU A 32 -1.56 8.23 -13.99
CA LEU A 32 -3.01 8.32 -13.85
C LEU A 32 -3.66 9.05 -15.05
N GLN A 33 -3.00 10.08 -15.55
CA GLN A 33 -3.43 10.79 -16.76
C GLN A 33 -3.39 9.90 -17.99
N LEU A 34 -2.30 9.14 -18.20
CA LEU A 34 -2.17 8.21 -19.31
C LEU A 34 -3.28 7.14 -19.30
N MET A 35 -3.55 6.53 -18.14
CA MET A 35 -4.62 5.52 -17.99
C MET A 35 -6.00 6.09 -18.36
N ARG A 36 -6.24 7.36 -18.05
CA ARG A 36 -7.49 8.06 -18.39
C ARG A 36 -7.56 8.38 -19.89
N ASP A 37 -6.47 8.86 -20.48
CA ASP A 37 -6.41 9.21 -21.89
C ASP A 37 -6.57 7.97 -22.79
N GLU A 38 -6.02 6.84 -22.37
CA GLU A 38 -6.23 5.52 -22.99
C GLU A 38 -7.61 4.90 -22.69
N ARG A 39 -8.45 5.59 -21.90
CA ARG A 39 -9.81 5.18 -21.52
C ARG A 39 -9.87 3.85 -20.77
N ILE A 40 -8.79 3.48 -20.09
CA ILE A 40 -8.73 2.28 -19.23
C ILE A 40 -9.58 2.50 -17.97
N VAL A 41 -9.52 3.73 -17.42
CA VAL A 41 -10.18 4.12 -16.17
C VAL A 41 -10.85 5.50 -16.26
N ASP A 42 -11.96 5.66 -15.56
CA ASP A 42 -12.62 6.96 -15.36
C ASP A 42 -12.07 7.66 -14.10
N GLU A 43 -11.92 6.89 -13.02
CA GLU A 43 -11.33 7.32 -11.75
C GLU A 43 -10.23 6.33 -11.34
N ALA A 44 -9.10 6.80 -10.80
CA ALA A 44 -8.06 5.92 -10.27
C ALA A 44 -7.24 6.53 -9.13
N VAL A 45 -6.76 5.67 -8.23
CA VAL A 45 -5.77 5.96 -7.17
C VAL A 45 -4.69 4.88 -7.23
N ILE A 46 -3.41 5.29 -7.25
CA ILE A 46 -2.26 4.38 -7.17
C ILE A 46 -1.68 4.43 -5.76
N LEU A 47 -1.64 3.30 -5.07
CA LEU A 47 -0.95 3.10 -3.80
C LEU A 47 0.34 2.33 -4.05
N SER A 48 1.48 2.99 -3.88
CA SER A 48 2.81 2.38 -4.02
C SER A 48 3.55 2.49 -2.70
N THR A 49 3.83 1.35 -2.06
CA THR A 49 4.54 1.25 -0.79
C THR A 49 5.59 0.14 -0.85
N CYS A 50 6.41 0.02 0.19
CA CYS A 50 7.37 -1.09 0.30
C CYS A 50 6.72 -2.48 0.44
N ASN A 51 5.40 -2.57 0.69
CA ASN A 51 4.69 -3.82 0.92
C ASN A 51 3.57 -4.09 -0.08
N ARG A 52 3.18 -3.10 -0.89
CA ARG A 52 2.14 -3.27 -1.92
C ARG A 52 2.25 -2.22 -3.02
N VAL A 53 1.84 -2.62 -4.22
CA VAL A 53 1.57 -1.74 -5.36
C VAL A 53 0.15 -2.05 -5.80
N GLU A 54 -0.76 -1.09 -5.70
CA GLU A 54 -2.17 -1.30 -6.00
C GLU A 54 -2.74 -0.14 -6.81
N ILE A 55 -3.63 -0.47 -7.74
CA ILE A 55 -4.45 0.49 -8.47
C ILE A 55 -5.90 0.25 -8.08
N TYR A 56 -6.51 1.25 -7.47
CA TYR A 56 -7.95 1.32 -7.21
C TYR A 56 -8.59 2.07 -8.36
N ALA A 57 -9.38 1.41 -9.20
CA ALA A 57 -9.91 1.99 -10.42
C ALA A 57 -11.43 1.85 -10.52
N VAL A 58 -12.07 2.89 -11.06
CA VAL A 58 -13.46 2.86 -11.49
C VAL A 58 -13.45 3.00 -13.00
N THR A 59 -14.14 2.09 -13.68
CA THR A 59 -14.16 2.02 -15.14
C THR A 59 -15.52 1.60 -15.65
N ALA A 60 -15.86 2.01 -16.87
CA ALA A 60 -17.03 1.52 -17.61
C ALA A 60 -16.85 0.11 -18.17
N LEU A 61 -15.62 -0.41 -18.22
CA LEU A 61 -15.34 -1.76 -18.68
C LEU A 61 -15.94 -2.81 -17.72
N GLU A 62 -16.32 -3.96 -18.29
CA GLU A 62 -16.64 -5.14 -17.50
C GLU A 62 -15.41 -5.62 -16.72
N PRO A 63 -15.55 -6.19 -15.50
CA PRO A 63 -14.42 -6.44 -14.62
C PRO A 63 -13.27 -7.24 -15.24
N ASN A 64 -13.54 -8.31 -16.00
CA ASN A 64 -12.49 -9.11 -16.62
C ASN A 64 -11.72 -8.35 -17.70
N ALA A 65 -12.41 -7.51 -18.48
CA ALA A 65 -11.78 -6.64 -19.46
C ALA A 65 -10.94 -5.57 -18.77
N ALA A 66 -11.48 -4.95 -17.70
CA ALA A 66 -10.73 -4.00 -16.88
C ALA A 66 -9.44 -4.61 -16.32
N PHE A 67 -9.49 -5.84 -15.80
CA PHE A 67 -8.31 -6.53 -15.29
C PHE A 67 -7.28 -6.82 -16.37
N ALA A 68 -7.71 -7.24 -17.56
CA ALA A 68 -6.82 -7.48 -18.68
C ALA A 68 -6.10 -6.20 -19.11
N GLU A 69 -6.84 -5.09 -19.29
CA GLU A 69 -6.28 -3.79 -19.67
C GLU A 69 -5.34 -3.24 -18.60
N LEU A 70 -5.74 -3.29 -17.32
CA LEU A 70 -4.90 -2.83 -16.22
C LEU A 70 -3.63 -3.68 -16.06
N LYS A 71 -3.71 -5.00 -16.26
CA LYS A 71 -2.54 -5.88 -16.23
C LYS A 71 -1.60 -5.57 -17.39
N HIS A 72 -2.14 -5.41 -18.60
CA HIS A 72 -1.37 -5.00 -19.77
C HIS A 72 -0.67 -3.65 -19.55
N PHE A 73 -1.39 -2.66 -19.03
CA PHE A 73 -0.86 -1.34 -18.69
C PHE A 73 0.29 -1.44 -17.67
N LEU A 74 0.10 -2.18 -16.58
CA LEU A 74 1.13 -2.37 -15.54
C LEU A 74 2.42 -2.95 -16.11
N VAL A 75 2.32 -3.96 -16.96
CA VAL A 75 3.47 -4.62 -17.61
C VAL A 75 4.16 -3.64 -18.57
N THR A 76 3.39 -2.92 -19.38
CA THR A 76 3.92 -2.00 -20.40
C THR A 76 4.59 -0.79 -19.77
N CYS A 77 3.96 -0.14 -18.77
CA CYS A 77 4.49 1.07 -18.15
C CYS A 77 5.77 0.84 -17.32
N HIS A 78 6.05 -0.42 -16.96
CA HIS A 78 7.28 -0.83 -16.27
C HIS A 78 8.28 -1.57 -17.17
N ASP A 79 8.01 -1.72 -18.48
CA ASP A 79 8.81 -2.54 -19.43
C ASP A 79 9.14 -3.93 -18.87
N TYR A 80 8.16 -4.55 -18.21
CA TYR A 80 8.33 -5.87 -17.61
C TYR A 80 8.10 -6.95 -18.67
N ARG A 81 9.04 -7.90 -18.83
CA ARG A 81 9.00 -8.92 -19.90
C ARG A 81 9.00 -10.36 -19.42
N ASP A 82 9.29 -10.56 -18.13
CA ASP A 82 9.27 -11.89 -17.54
C ASP A 82 7.81 -12.37 -17.42
N PRO A 83 7.55 -13.69 -17.43
CA PRO A 83 6.20 -14.20 -17.26
C PRO A 83 5.65 -13.85 -15.88
N LEU A 84 4.39 -13.38 -15.84
CA LEU A 84 3.59 -13.22 -14.62
C LEU A 84 2.58 -14.35 -14.57
N THR A 85 2.65 -15.21 -13.55
CA THR A 85 1.63 -16.23 -13.32
C THR A 85 0.55 -15.66 -12.40
N ASP A 86 0.76 -15.75 -11.09
CA ASP A 86 -0.26 -15.50 -10.06
C ASP A 86 0.16 -14.41 -9.05
N GLU A 87 1.21 -13.64 -9.35
CA GLU A 87 1.73 -12.65 -8.41
C GLU A 87 0.87 -11.39 -8.34
N ILE A 88 0.21 -11.04 -9.46
CA ILE A 88 -0.74 -9.92 -9.53
C ILE A 88 -2.14 -10.44 -9.22
N TYR A 89 -2.71 -9.95 -8.12
CA TYR A 89 -4.09 -10.29 -7.76
C TYR A 89 -5.06 -9.23 -8.29
N THR A 90 -6.30 -9.66 -8.52
CA THR A 90 -7.39 -8.82 -9.04
C THR A 90 -8.66 -9.02 -8.22
N LEU A 91 -9.31 -7.93 -7.82
CA LEU A 91 -10.51 -7.95 -6.99
C LEU A 91 -11.60 -7.08 -7.62
N GLY A 92 -12.75 -7.68 -7.90
CA GLY A 92 -13.97 -6.95 -8.28
C GLY A 92 -14.83 -6.65 -7.05
N GLU A 93 -15.90 -5.88 -7.23
CA GLU A 93 -16.90 -5.71 -6.18
C GLU A 93 -17.57 -7.04 -5.82
N PRO A 94 -17.89 -7.29 -4.54
CA PRO A 94 -17.69 -6.40 -3.38
C PRO A 94 -16.28 -6.48 -2.75
N HIS A 95 -15.43 -7.40 -3.20
CA HIS A 95 -14.13 -7.70 -2.59
C HIS A 95 -13.14 -6.54 -2.68
N SER A 96 -13.18 -5.73 -3.75
CA SER A 96 -12.37 -4.51 -3.90
C SER A 96 -12.59 -3.50 -2.76
N VAL A 97 -13.85 -3.26 -2.40
CA VAL A 97 -14.22 -2.34 -1.30
C VAL A 97 -13.82 -2.92 0.06
N GLN A 98 -14.04 -4.22 0.26
CA GLN A 98 -13.62 -4.90 1.49
C GLN A 98 -12.10 -4.84 1.67
N HIS A 99 -11.35 -5.02 0.57
CA HIS A 99 -9.90 -4.92 0.56
C HIS A 99 -9.44 -3.52 0.94
N LEU A 100 -10.02 -2.48 0.33
CA LEU A 100 -9.73 -1.08 0.70
C LEU A 100 -9.89 -0.85 2.22
N PHE A 101 -10.96 -1.39 2.82
CA PHE A 101 -11.18 -1.26 4.26
C PHE A 101 -10.12 -2.02 5.07
N LYS A 102 -9.78 -3.26 4.68
CA LYS A 102 -8.73 -4.04 5.34
C LYS A 102 -7.37 -3.33 5.29
N VAL A 103 -6.99 -2.77 4.14
CA VAL A 103 -5.76 -2.01 3.95
C VAL A 103 -5.79 -0.74 4.81
N ALA A 104 -6.85 0.05 4.75
CA ALA A 104 -6.99 1.28 5.54
C ALA A 104 -6.90 1.02 7.06
N CYS A 105 -7.40 -0.13 7.52
CA CYS A 105 -7.38 -0.52 8.92
C CYS A 105 -6.08 -1.21 9.36
N GLY A 106 -5.13 -1.45 8.46
CA GLY A 106 -3.89 -2.19 8.76
C GLY A 106 -4.10 -3.68 9.03
N LEU A 107 -5.26 -4.24 8.64
CA LEU A 107 -5.58 -5.67 8.77
C LEU A 107 -4.91 -6.50 7.68
N ASP A 108 -4.70 -5.89 6.51
CA ASP A 108 -3.85 -6.46 5.48
C ASP A 108 -2.54 -5.68 5.45
N SER A 109 -1.70 -5.86 6.45
CA SER A 109 -0.36 -5.27 6.52
C SER A 109 0.59 -6.31 7.08
N MET A 110 1.87 -6.26 6.66
CA MET A 110 2.89 -7.20 7.15
C MET A 110 2.98 -7.15 8.69
N VAL A 111 2.77 -5.96 9.24
CA VAL A 111 2.61 -5.71 10.65
C VAL A 111 1.14 -5.38 10.91
N LEU A 112 0.41 -6.30 11.54
CA LEU A 112 -1.01 -6.11 11.85
C LEU A 112 -1.21 -4.87 12.74
N GLY A 113 -2.16 -4.01 12.36
CA GLY A 113 -2.52 -2.82 13.12
C GLY A 113 -1.56 -1.63 12.97
N GLU A 114 -0.57 -1.72 12.08
CA GLU A 114 0.35 -0.63 11.80
C GLU A 114 -0.39 0.62 11.28
N THR A 115 0.14 1.79 11.61
CA THR A 115 -0.58 3.06 11.40
C THR A 115 -0.18 3.86 10.18
N GLU A 116 0.95 3.51 9.59
CA GLU A 116 1.61 4.15 8.47
C GLU A 116 0.85 3.93 7.16
N ILE A 117 0.29 2.72 6.94
CA ILE A 117 -0.48 2.42 5.72
C ILE A 117 -1.69 3.35 5.55
N LEU A 118 -2.38 3.72 6.63
CA LEU A 118 -3.48 4.68 6.55
C LEU A 118 -3.00 6.05 6.08
N GLY A 119 -1.82 6.48 6.54
CA GLY A 119 -1.20 7.73 6.10
C GLY A 119 -0.79 7.68 4.64
N GLN A 120 -0.17 6.59 4.20
CA GLN A 120 0.22 6.36 2.81
C GLN A 120 -1.01 6.31 1.88
N LEU A 121 -2.08 5.63 2.31
CA LEU A 121 -3.34 5.55 1.57
C LEU A 121 -4.02 6.92 1.44
N LYS A 122 -3.98 7.75 2.50
CA LYS A 122 -4.46 9.14 2.44
C LYS A 122 -3.64 9.98 1.46
N LYS A 123 -2.31 9.91 1.52
CA LYS A 123 -1.42 10.63 0.57
C LYS A 123 -1.72 10.22 -0.88
N ALA A 124 -1.85 8.93 -1.16
CA ALA A 124 -2.19 8.41 -2.48
C ALA A 124 -3.55 8.94 -2.98
N TYR A 125 -4.56 8.93 -2.11
CA TYR A 125 -5.88 9.49 -2.39
C TYR A 125 -5.83 11.00 -2.65
N ASP A 126 -5.15 11.75 -1.78
CA ASP A 126 -5.04 13.21 -1.87
C ASP A 126 -4.31 13.63 -3.15
N LEU A 127 -3.25 12.91 -3.54
CA LEU A 127 -2.53 13.14 -4.79
C LEU A 127 -3.47 12.95 -6.00
N ALA A 128 -4.19 11.83 -6.06
CA ALA A 128 -5.16 11.59 -7.12
C ALA A 128 -6.29 12.63 -7.13
N LEU A 129 -6.79 13.05 -5.96
CA LEU A 129 -7.83 14.06 -5.83
C LEU A 129 -7.38 15.43 -6.33
N GLN A 130 -6.19 15.88 -5.95
CA GLN A 130 -5.61 17.17 -6.38
C GLN A 130 -5.44 17.25 -7.89
N HIS A 131 -5.05 16.14 -8.51
CA HIS A 131 -4.92 16.01 -9.97
C HIS A 131 -6.24 15.63 -10.67
N LYS A 132 -7.38 15.65 -9.96
CA LYS A 132 -8.72 15.34 -10.50
C LYS A 132 -8.83 13.93 -11.12
N HIS A 133 -8.07 12.97 -10.61
CA HIS A 133 -8.14 11.55 -10.99
C HIS A 133 -9.17 10.74 -10.19
N THR A 134 -9.80 11.33 -9.18
CA THR A 134 -10.93 10.73 -8.47
C THR A 134 -12.26 11.35 -8.88
N GLY A 135 -13.35 10.62 -8.66
CA GLY A 135 -14.71 11.10 -8.84
C GLY A 135 -15.63 10.63 -7.71
N GLY A 136 -16.93 10.67 -7.94
CA GLY A 136 -17.92 10.42 -6.90
C GLY A 136 -17.79 9.03 -6.26
N ARG A 137 -17.39 8.01 -7.03
CA ARG A 137 -17.35 6.63 -6.54
C ARG A 137 -16.10 6.38 -5.68
N LEU A 138 -14.90 6.75 -6.15
CA LEU A 138 -13.68 6.64 -5.35
C LEU A 138 -13.72 7.56 -4.13
N ASN A 139 -14.20 8.79 -4.28
CA ASN A 139 -14.31 9.70 -3.13
C ASN A 139 -15.20 9.10 -2.03
N LYS A 140 -16.36 8.54 -2.37
CA LYS A 140 -17.23 7.90 -1.38
C LYS A 140 -16.56 6.67 -0.74
N ALA A 141 -15.90 5.82 -1.53
CA ALA A 141 -15.25 4.61 -1.04
C ALA A 141 -14.08 4.92 -0.08
N PHE A 142 -13.17 5.82 -0.47
CA PHE A 142 -12.00 6.20 0.35
C PHE A 142 -12.40 6.95 1.61
N GLN A 143 -13.32 7.90 1.53
CA GLN A 143 -13.81 8.61 2.72
C GLN A 143 -14.49 7.66 3.71
N ARG A 144 -15.26 6.67 3.21
CA ARG A 144 -15.83 5.64 4.07
C ARG A 144 -14.73 4.76 4.69
N ALA A 145 -13.71 4.37 3.92
CA ALA A 145 -12.58 3.58 4.42
C ALA A 145 -11.83 4.30 5.55
N PHE A 146 -11.58 5.60 5.40
CA PHE A 146 -10.90 6.40 6.43
C PHE A 146 -11.73 6.53 7.71
N ASN A 147 -13.05 6.70 7.60
CA ASN A 147 -13.95 6.74 8.75
C ASN A 147 -14.01 5.40 9.48
N VAL A 148 -14.10 4.28 8.73
CA VAL A 148 -14.06 2.92 9.30
C VAL A 148 -12.71 2.66 9.99
N ALA A 149 -11.60 3.04 9.37
CA ALA A 149 -10.28 2.91 9.98
C ALA A 149 -10.15 3.70 11.28
N LYS A 150 -10.71 4.92 11.33
CA LYS A 150 -10.77 5.72 12.58
C LYS A 150 -11.63 5.01 13.64
N GLN A 151 -12.79 4.49 13.26
CA GLN A 151 -13.69 3.78 14.17
C GLN A 151 -13.01 2.54 14.77
N ILE A 152 -12.43 1.67 13.92
CA ILE A 152 -11.74 0.45 14.36
C ILE A 152 -10.59 0.77 15.31
N ARG A 153 -9.83 1.84 15.06
CA ARG A 153 -8.75 2.26 15.97
C ARG A 153 -9.25 2.74 17.33
N THR A 154 -10.41 3.39 17.38
CA THR A 154 -11.00 3.89 18.63
C THR A 154 -11.68 2.77 19.42
N GLU A 155 -12.39 1.87 18.73
CA GLU A 155 -13.26 0.87 19.36
C GLU A 155 -12.54 -0.46 19.62
N THR A 156 -11.35 -0.67 19.06
CA THR A 156 -10.61 -1.92 19.23
C THR A 156 -9.21 -1.69 19.79
N SER A 157 -8.64 -2.75 20.35
CA SER A 157 -7.26 -2.73 20.85
C SER A 157 -6.22 -3.07 19.77
N ILE A 158 -6.55 -2.93 18.48
CA ILE A 158 -5.68 -3.32 17.37
C ILE A 158 -4.34 -2.55 17.35
N GLN A 159 -4.28 -1.39 18.01
CA GLN A 159 -3.06 -0.58 18.16
C GLN A 159 -2.31 -0.82 19.47
N ARG A 160 -2.74 -1.75 20.34
CA ARG A 160 -2.03 -2.00 21.59
C ARG A 160 -0.66 -2.62 21.30
N GLY A 161 0.40 -1.93 21.74
CA GLY A 161 1.79 -2.25 21.41
C GLY A 161 2.28 -1.38 20.24
N SER A 162 3.51 -0.87 20.31
CA SER A 162 4.09 -0.11 19.19
C SER A 162 4.45 -1.09 18.07
N ILE A 163 3.49 -1.43 17.20
CA ILE A 163 3.72 -2.39 16.12
C ILE A 163 4.04 -1.62 14.83
N SER A 164 5.32 -1.53 14.53
CA SER A 164 5.88 -0.96 13.31
C SER A 164 6.94 -1.92 12.78
N VAL A 165 7.28 -1.85 11.49
CA VAL A 165 8.36 -2.68 10.93
C VAL A 165 9.67 -2.44 11.69
N ALA A 166 9.95 -1.19 12.05
CA ALA A 166 11.12 -0.80 12.85
C ALA A 166 11.13 -1.48 14.22
N SER A 167 10.03 -1.41 14.98
CA SER A 167 9.96 -2.03 16.31
C SER A 167 10.02 -3.56 16.26
N VAL A 168 9.43 -4.18 15.23
CA VAL A 168 9.54 -5.63 14.97
C VAL A 168 10.97 -6.03 14.60
N ALA A 169 11.68 -5.23 13.80
CA ALA A 169 13.09 -5.47 13.49
C ALA A 169 13.96 -5.43 14.75
N VAL A 170 13.70 -4.51 15.67
CA VAL A 170 14.41 -4.44 16.95
C VAL A 170 14.04 -5.62 17.87
N GLU A 171 12.78 -6.06 17.91
CA GLU A 171 12.40 -7.29 18.63
C GLU A 171 13.09 -8.52 18.09
N LEU A 172 13.25 -8.60 16.77
CA LEU A 172 13.99 -9.68 16.13
C LEU A 172 15.47 -9.63 16.52
N ALA A 173 16.09 -8.44 16.53
CA ALA A 173 17.47 -8.26 16.98
C ALA A 173 17.64 -8.70 18.45
N GLU A 174 16.71 -8.31 19.34
CA GLU A 174 16.73 -8.72 20.75
C GLU A 174 16.60 -10.25 20.91
N LYS A 175 15.77 -10.92 20.11
CA LYS A 175 15.68 -12.39 20.09
C LYS A 175 16.97 -13.07 19.63
N ILE A 176 17.71 -12.45 18.71
CA ILE A 176 18.97 -13.00 18.16
C ILE A 176 20.14 -12.78 19.14
N PHE A 177 20.18 -11.61 19.80
CA PHE A 177 21.32 -11.20 20.64
C PHE A 177 21.06 -11.28 22.16
N GLU A 178 19.86 -11.71 22.57
CA GLU A 178 19.29 -11.78 23.93
C GLU A 178 19.13 -10.44 24.64
N LYS A 179 20.18 -9.62 24.64
CA LYS A 179 20.22 -8.28 25.20
C LYS A 179 20.87 -7.33 24.20
N LEU A 180 20.27 -6.16 24.04
CA LEU A 180 20.80 -5.09 23.21
C LEU A 180 21.70 -4.13 23.99
N ASN A 181 21.65 -4.16 25.32
CA ASN A 181 22.60 -3.44 26.17
C ASN A 181 24.04 -3.80 25.79
N ASP A 182 24.91 -2.80 25.74
CA ASP A 182 26.33 -2.91 25.40
C ASP A 182 26.61 -3.38 23.96
N ARG A 183 25.62 -3.31 23.05
CA ARG A 183 25.81 -3.60 21.62
C ARG A 183 26.03 -2.31 20.84
N HIS A 184 27.02 -2.32 19.95
CA HIS A 184 27.18 -1.24 19.00
C HIS A 184 26.21 -1.42 17.82
N VAL A 185 25.31 -0.47 17.64
CA VAL A 185 24.32 -0.50 16.56
C VAL A 185 24.62 0.60 15.54
N MET A 186 24.62 0.24 14.25
CA MET A 186 24.75 1.17 13.15
C MET A 186 23.42 1.23 12.40
N VAL A 187 22.83 2.43 12.34
CA VAL A 187 21.65 2.72 11.51
C VAL A 187 22.12 3.46 10.26
N ILE A 188 21.87 2.90 9.08
CA ILE A 188 22.21 3.51 7.80
C ILE A 188 20.97 4.22 7.24
N GLY A 189 21.11 5.51 6.91
CA GLY A 189 20.03 6.38 6.43
C GLY A 189 19.48 7.31 7.51
N ALA A 190 18.78 8.37 7.08
CA ALA A 190 18.26 9.43 7.95
C ALA A 190 16.77 9.75 7.69
N GLY A 191 16.00 8.76 7.24
CA GLY A 191 14.56 8.89 7.00
C GLY A 191 13.71 8.46 8.19
N ASP A 192 12.38 8.59 8.06
CA ASP A 192 11.39 8.23 9.09
C ASP A 192 11.60 6.82 9.67
N THR A 193 11.93 5.83 8.82
CA THR A 193 12.18 4.45 9.26
C THR A 193 13.45 4.35 10.09
N SER A 194 14.50 5.08 9.73
CA SER A 194 15.76 5.14 10.49
C SER A 194 15.52 5.77 11.86
N GLU A 195 14.75 6.87 11.92
CA GLU A 195 14.38 7.51 13.18
C GLU A 195 13.56 6.58 14.08
N LYS A 196 12.50 5.94 13.54
CA LYS A 196 11.68 4.98 14.28
C LYS A 196 12.52 3.80 14.80
N THR A 197 13.45 3.30 13.99
CA THR A 197 14.37 2.21 14.37
C THR A 197 15.28 2.64 15.51
N ALA A 198 15.90 3.82 15.41
CA ALA A 198 16.76 4.37 16.45
C ALA A 198 15.99 4.57 17.77
N ARG A 199 14.77 5.12 17.73
CA ARG A 199 13.92 5.27 18.92
C ARG A 199 13.57 3.93 19.55
N ALA A 200 13.26 2.92 18.73
CA ALA A 200 12.96 1.58 19.22
C ALA A 200 14.18 0.89 19.85
N LEU A 201 15.37 1.05 19.26
CA LEU A 201 16.64 0.57 19.80
C LEU A 201 16.95 1.21 21.17
N LEU A 202 16.86 2.54 21.26
CA LEU A 202 17.07 3.29 22.51
C LEU A 202 16.10 2.84 23.61
N SER A 203 14.83 2.60 23.27
CA SER A 203 13.83 2.13 24.24
C SER A 203 14.12 0.74 24.83
N ARG A 204 15.01 -0.04 24.19
CA ARG A 204 15.43 -1.39 24.58
C ARG A 204 16.89 -1.45 25.06
N GLY A 205 17.52 -0.29 25.27
CA GLY A 205 18.82 -0.17 25.91
C GLY A 205 20.03 -0.39 24.99
N ALA A 206 19.84 -0.39 23.67
CA ALA A 206 20.94 -0.31 22.70
C ALA A 206 21.67 1.04 22.75
#